data_AF-A0A1X7TIF3-F1
#
_entry.id   AF-A0A1X7TIF3-F1
#
_cell.length_a   1.000
_cell.length_b   1.000
_cell.length_c   1.000
_cell.angle_alpha   90.00
_cell.angle_beta   90.00
_cell.angle_gamma   90.00
#
_symmetry.space_group_name_H-M   'P 1'
#
loop_
_entity.id
_entity.type
_entity.pdbx_description
1 polymer ?
#
loop_
_entity_poly.entity_id
_entity_poly.type
_entity_poly.pdbx_seq_one_letter_code
_entity_poly.pdbx_strand_id
1 'polypeptide(L)'
;YIEKQHSHAEMGQSVLFSFLPSSDYIELKLDHTPQKYPFNGWTIQSHFGPCRLYRFDIDKFGNSNYPIPSSCLVSVYGSPDAVPTLHYSVPLVGVVEPVTLYIHRTLRTVSA
;
A
#
# COMPACT_ATOMS: atom_id res chain seq x y z
N TYR A 1 3.04 9.17 -15.95
CA TYR A 1 2.35 9.94 -14.89
C TYR A 1 3.15 9.92 -13.59
N ILE A 2 3.38 8.74 -13.00
CA ILE A 2 4.09 8.59 -11.72
C ILE A 2 5.51 9.18 -11.76
N GLU A 3 6.35 8.79 -12.72
CA GLU A 3 7.73 9.34 -12.85
C GLU A 3 7.76 10.86 -13.07
N LYS A 4 6.73 11.41 -13.72
CA LYS A 4 6.65 12.85 -14.04
C LYS A 4 6.21 13.69 -12.82
N GLN A 5 5.28 13.19 -12.01
CA GLN A 5 4.73 13.91 -10.86
C GLN A 5 5.47 13.61 -9.55
N HIS A 6 6.11 12.43 -9.48
CA HIS A 6 6.79 11.93 -8.29
C HIS A 6 8.18 11.40 -8.67
N SER A 7 9.02 12.27 -9.23
CA SER A 7 10.38 11.93 -9.71
C SER A 7 11.30 11.36 -8.63
N HIS A 8 11.01 11.61 -7.35
CA HIS A 8 11.74 11.09 -6.20
C HIS A 8 11.06 9.88 -5.55
N ALA A 9 9.94 9.41 -6.09
CA ALA A 9 9.32 8.20 -5.58
C ALA A 9 10.15 6.99 -6.00
N GLU A 10 10.54 6.20 -5.01
CA GLU A 10 11.10 4.87 -5.25
C GLU A 10 9.98 3.98 -5.81
N MET A 11 10.22 3.37 -6.98
CA MET A 11 9.35 2.31 -7.45
C MET A 11 9.51 1.11 -6.52
N GLY A 12 8.41 0.76 -5.84
CA GLY A 12 8.35 -0.37 -4.94
C GLY A 12 8.13 -1.69 -5.69
N GLN A 13 7.38 -2.58 -5.05
CA GLN A 13 7.08 -3.90 -5.57
C GLN A 13 6.14 -3.83 -6.78
N SER A 14 6.44 -4.60 -7.82
CA SER A 14 5.50 -4.91 -8.89
C SER A 14 4.88 -6.27 -8.61
N VAL A 15 3.56 -6.30 -8.38
CA VAL A 15 2.81 -7.54 -8.19
C VAL A 15 1.76 -7.67 -9.29
N LEU A 16 1.62 -8.87 -9.82
CA LEU A 16 0.54 -9.22 -10.72
C LEU A 16 -0.58 -9.85 -9.90
N PHE A 17 -1.81 -9.44 -10.17
CA PHE A 17 -2.99 -10.02 -9.56
C PHE A 17 -4.15 -10.00 -10.56
N SER A 18 -5.16 -10.82 -10.29
CA SER A 18 -6.43 -10.80 -11.01
C SER A 18 -7.54 -10.55 -10.01
N PHE A 19 -8.49 -9.68 -10.37
CA PHE A 19 -9.69 -9.47 -9.56
C PHE A 19 -10.49 -10.77 -9.46
N LEU A 20 -11.03 -11.05 -8.27
CA LEU A 20 -12.11 -12.00 -8.14
C LEU A 20 -13.25 -11.58 -9.07
N PRO A 21 -13.85 -12.48 -9.86
CA PRO A 21 -14.93 -12.12 -10.80
C PRO A 21 -16.12 -11.44 -10.14
N SER A 22 -16.38 -11.74 -8.87
CA SER A 22 -17.47 -11.16 -8.07
C SER A 22 -17.07 -9.88 -7.31
N SER A 23 -15.87 -9.34 -7.52
CA SER A 23 -15.36 -8.20 -6.77
C SER A 23 -15.08 -7.01 -7.69
N ASP A 24 -15.61 -5.86 -7.28
CA ASP A 24 -15.45 -4.58 -7.98
C ASP A 24 -14.31 -3.73 -7.41
N TYR A 25 -13.55 -4.25 -6.44
CA TYR A 25 -12.44 -3.54 -5.82
C TYR A 25 -11.38 -4.51 -5.30
N ILE A 26 -10.16 -3.99 -5.12
CA ILE A 26 -9.23 -4.58 -4.18
C ILE A 26 -9.22 -3.76 -2.89
N GLU A 27 -9.03 -4.42 -1.76
CA GLU A 27 -8.87 -3.76 -0.46
C GLU A 27 -7.50 -4.10 0.12
N LEU A 28 -6.75 -3.06 0.50
CA LEU A 28 -5.51 -3.20 1.25
C LEU A 28 -5.86 -3.43 2.71
N LYS A 29 -5.63 -4.65 3.22
CA LYS A 29 -5.86 -4.97 4.63
C LYS A 29 -4.70 -4.47 5.48
N LEU A 30 -4.93 -3.29 6.08
CA LEU A 30 -4.03 -2.63 7.02
C LEU A 30 -4.46 -2.91 8.47
N ASP A 31 -4.95 -4.12 8.74
CA ASP A 31 -5.35 -4.52 10.08
C ASP A 31 -4.15 -5.04 10.89
N HIS A 32 -4.26 -4.98 12.22
CA HIS A 32 -3.25 -5.53 13.11
C HIS A 32 -3.41 -7.06 13.27
N THR A 33 -3.57 -7.77 12.15
CA THR A 33 -3.47 -9.23 12.13
C THR A 33 -2.05 -9.66 12.51
N PRO A 34 -1.86 -10.88 13.05
CA PRO A 34 -0.53 -11.36 13.42
C PRO A 34 0.45 -11.26 12.23
N GLN A 35 1.48 -10.44 12.39
CA GLN A 35 2.54 -10.26 11.39
C GLN A 35 3.68 -11.25 11.64
N LYS A 36 4.34 -11.70 10.57
CA LYS A 36 5.53 -12.57 10.69
C LYS A 36 6.69 -11.87 11.40
N TYR A 37 6.84 -10.57 11.19
CA TYR A 37 7.92 -9.75 11.75
C TYR A 37 7.35 -8.69 12.70
N PRO A 38 8.12 -8.29 13.73
CA PRO A 38 7.67 -7.26 14.66
C PRO A 38 7.52 -5.91 13.94
N PHE A 39 6.53 -5.14 14.38
CA PHE A 39 6.30 -3.77 13.94
C PHE A 39 6.12 -2.81 15.12
N ASN A 40 6.60 -3.21 16.31
CA ASN A 40 6.53 -2.42 17.53
C ASN A 40 7.13 -1.02 17.32
N GLY A 41 6.42 0.00 17.83
CA GLY A 41 6.75 1.41 17.64
C GLY A 41 6.45 1.98 16.25
N TRP A 42 5.93 1.18 15.30
CA TRP A 42 5.46 1.68 14.02
C TRP A 42 3.94 1.90 14.02
N THR A 43 3.53 3.07 13.55
CA THR A 43 2.14 3.41 13.23
C THR A 43 1.94 3.32 11.72
N ILE A 44 1.03 2.46 11.28
CA ILE A 44 0.61 2.32 9.88
C ILE A 44 -0.87 2.70 9.82
N GLN A 45 -1.20 3.76 9.08
CA GLN A 45 -2.55 4.32 9.06
C GLN A 45 -3.02 4.63 7.65
N SER A 46 -4.16 4.05 7.26
CA SER A 46 -4.91 4.51 6.09
C SER A 46 -5.59 5.84 6.39
N HIS A 47 -5.60 6.74 5.42
CA HIS A 47 -6.34 8.01 5.53
C HIS A 47 -7.84 7.84 5.23
N PHE A 48 -8.21 6.72 4.61
CA PHE A 48 -9.59 6.38 4.28
C PHE A 48 -9.88 4.93 4.66
N GLY A 49 -11.01 4.69 5.30
CA GLY A 49 -11.45 3.37 5.74
C GLY A 49 -12.81 3.02 5.14
N PRO A 50 -12.95 1.91 4.40
CA PRO A 50 -11.92 0.92 4.03
C PRO A 50 -10.94 1.42 2.96
N CYS A 51 -9.72 0.86 2.97
CA CYS A 51 -8.64 1.21 2.03
C CYS A 51 -8.81 0.48 0.69
N ARG A 52 -9.69 1.00 -0.18
CA ARG A 52 -10.12 0.32 -1.41
C ARG A 52 -9.68 1.04 -2.68
N LEU A 53 -9.37 0.25 -3.70
CA LEU A 53 -9.18 0.70 -5.08
C LEU A 53 -10.23 -0.01 -5.96
N TYR A 54 -11.13 0.76 -6.57
CA TYR A 54 -12.19 0.20 -7.39
C TYR A 54 -11.67 -0.20 -8.77
N ARG A 55 -12.10 -1.37 -9.23
CA ARG A 55 -11.79 -1.94 -10.53
C ARG A 55 -12.14 -0.98 -11.67
N PHE A 56 -13.29 -0.31 -11.56
CA PHE A 56 -13.73 0.68 -12.54
C PHE A 56 -12.70 1.82 -12.73
N ASP A 57 -12.11 2.32 -11.64
CA ASP A 57 -11.12 3.39 -11.71
C ASP A 57 -9.77 2.88 -12.25
N ILE A 58 -9.40 1.66 -11.87
CA ILE A 58 -8.17 1.00 -12.34
C ILE A 58 -8.25 0.71 -13.83
N ASP A 59 -9.33 0.08 -14.31
CA ASP A 59 -9.51 -0.30 -15.71
C ASP A 59 -9.60 0.92 -16.64
N LYS A 60 -10.02 2.09 -16.11
CA LYS A 60 -10.12 3.34 -16.87
C LYS A 60 -8.85 4.19 -16.85
N PHE A 61 -7.87 3.84 -16.02
CA PHE A 61 -6.64 4.62 -15.93
C PHE A 61 -5.95 4.74 -17.29
N GLY A 62 -5.61 5.97 -17.69
CA GLY A 62 -4.97 6.27 -18.97
C GLY A 62 -5.93 6.56 -20.12
N ASN A 63 -7.25 6.52 -19.88
CA ASN A 63 -8.24 7.06 -20.81
C ASN A 63 -8.14 8.60 -20.84
N SER A 64 -8.39 9.23 -21.99
CA SER A 64 -8.30 10.69 -22.18
C SER A 64 -9.15 11.48 -21.17
N ASN A 65 -10.27 10.90 -20.71
CA ASN A 65 -11.18 11.53 -19.75
C ASN A 65 -10.97 11.06 -18.30
N TYR A 66 -10.02 10.15 -18.05
CA TYR A 66 -9.74 9.58 -16.72
C TYR A 66 -8.22 9.42 -16.48
N PRO A 67 -7.48 10.54 -16.38
CA PRO A 67 -6.01 10.50 -16.29
C PRO A 67 -5.48 10.24 -14.87
N ILE A 68 -6.34 10.26 -13.85
CA ILE A 68 -5.94 10.15 -12.44
C ILE A 68 -5.93 8.67 -12.04
N PRO A 69 -4.80 8.12 -11.56
CA PRO A 69 -4.77 6.74 -11.08
C PRO A 69 -5.57 6.60 -9.79
N SER A 70 -6.27 5.47 -9.65
CA SER A 70 -6.82 5.09 -8.35
C SER A 70 -5.67 4.95 -7.34
N SER A 71 -5.81 5.54 -6.16
CA SER A 71 -4.75 5.55 -5.15
C SER A 71 -5.31 5.47 -3.73
N CYS A 72 -4.54 4.87 -2.83
CA CYS A 72 -4.81 4.84 -1.40
C CYS A 72 -3.67 5.53 -0.66
N LEU A 73 -4.00 6.52 0.17
CA LEU A 73 -3.00 7.21 0.98
C LEU A 73 -2.81 6.48 2.31
N VAL A 74 -1.57 6.04 2.54
CA VAL A 74 -1.15 5.36 3.76
C VAL A 74 0.01 6.12 4.39
N SER A 75 -0.15 6.49 5.65
CA SER A 75 0.90 7.06 6.48
C SER A 75 1.64 5.97 7.25
N VAL A 76 2.97 6.12 7.33
CA VAL A 76 3.85 5.21 8.07
C VAL A 76 4.81 6.03 8.91
N TYR A 77 4.72 5.90 10.23
CA TYR A 77 5.55 6.64 11.19
C TYR A 77 6.21 5.67 12.16
N GLY A 78 7.50 5.88 12.45
CA GLY A 78 8.22 5.15 13.50
C GLY A 78 8.44 6.06 14.70
N SER A 79 8.11 5.60 15.91
CA SER A 79 8.52 6.23 17.16
C SER A 79 10.02 6.03 17.43
N PRO A 80 10.63 6.76 18.40
CA PRO A 80 12.05 6.61 18.73
C PRO A 80 12.45 5.20 19.20
N ASP A 81 11.51 4.45 19.78
CA ASP A 81 11.65 3.08 20.26
C ASP A 81 11.22 2.01 19.24
N ALA A 82 10.87 2.43 18.02
CA ALA A 82 10.47 1.50 16.97
C ALA A 82 11.59 0.54 16.59
N VAL A 83 11.21 -0.68 16.21
CA VAL A 83 12.18 -1.63 15.65
C VAL A 83 12.89 -1.01 14.42
N PRO A 84 14.20 -1.26 14.18
CA PRO A 84 14.99 -0.51 13.20
C PRO A 84 14.44 -0.56 11.78
N THR A 85 13.81 -1.68 11.42
CA THR A 85 13.23 -1.91 10.10
C THR A 85 11.79 -2.38 10.21
N LEU A 86 10.91 -1.78 9.44
CA LEU A 86 9.55 -2.25 9.21
C LEU A 86 9.52 -3.17 8.00
N HIS A 87 8.90 -4.34 8.17
CA HIS A 87 8.52 -5.24 7.08
C HIS A 87 7.08 -5.69 7.31
N TYR A 88 6.14 -4.81 6.97
CA TYR A 88 4.73 -4.98 7.27
C TYR A 88 3.98 -5.55 6.08
N SER A 89 3.29 -6.68 6.28
CA SER A 89 2.54 -7.39 5.25
C SER A 89 1.15 -6.79 5.12
N VAL A 90 0.75 -6.50 3.89
CA VAL A 90 -0.55 -5.94 3.51
C VAL A 90 -1.24 -6.92 2.54
N PRO A 91 -2.04 -7.86 3.04
CA PRO A 91 -2.82 -8.75 2.21
C PRO A 91 -3.81 -7.98 1.34
N LEU A 92 -4.00 -8.44 0.10
CA LEU A 92 -5.04 -7.94 -0.78
C LEU A 92 -6.29 -8.81 -0.67
N VAL A 93 -7.43 -8.16 -0.46
CA VAL A 93 -8.76 -8.77 -0.62
C VAL A 93 -9.33 -8.36 -1.97
N GLY A 94 -10.18 -9.21 -2.56
CA GLY A 94 -10.77 -8.96 -3.88
C GLY A 94 -9.97 -9.54 -5.04
N VAL A 95 -8.96 -10.38 -4.78
CA VAL A 95 -8.08 -11.01 -5.77
C VAL A 95 -8.23 -12.54 -5.79
N VAL A 96 -8.07 -13.15 -6.98
CA VAL A 96 -8.27 -14.60 -7.20
C VAL A 96 -7.26 -15.43 -6.40
N GLU A 97 -5.99 -15.13 -6.61
CA GLU A 97 -4.89 -15.76 -5.89
C GLU A 97 -4.48 -14.84 -4.72
N PRO A 98 -4.15 -15.38 -3.53
CA PRO A 98 -3.66 -14.59 -2.42
C PRO A 98 -2.42 -13.78 -2.80
N VAL A 99 -2.51 -12.46 -2.66
CA VAL A 99 -1.41 -11.52 -2.92
C VAL A 99 -1.18 -10.70 -1.67
N THR A 100 0.09 -10.47 -1.35
CA THR A 100 0.51 -9.65 -0.21
C THR A 100 1.53 -8.64 -0.68
N LEU A 101 1.22 -7.36 -0.47
CA LEU A 101 2.17 -6.26 -0.61
C LEU A 101 2.96 -6.09 0.68
N TYR A 102 4.13 -5.47 0.62
CA TYR A 102 4.95 -5.21 1.79
C TYR A 102 5.33 -3.74 1.88
N ILE A 103 5.06 -3.15 3.03
CA ILE A 103 5.58 -1.83 3.40
C ILE A 103 6.94 -2.06 4.03
N HIS A 104 7.98 -1.62 3.31
CA HIS A 104 9.35 -1.59 3.82
C HIS A 104 9.78 -0.17 4.18
N ARG A 105 10.21 0.02 5.42
CA ARG A 105 10.78 1.28 5.92
C ARG A 105 11.94 1.00 6.86
N THR A 106 12.91 1.90 6.85
CA THR A 106 13.99 1.94 7.84
C THR A 106 13.79 3.18 8.68
N LEU A 107 13.95 3.07 10.00
CA LEU A 107 13.88 4.22 10.89
C LEU A 107 14.98 5.21 10.51
N ARG A 108 14.61 6.46 10.22
CA ARG A 108 15.59 7.49 9.91
C ARG A 108 16.19 7.97 11.22
N THR A 109 17.45 7.68 11.45
CA THR A 109 18.23 8.36 12.48
C THR A 109 18.40 9.81 12.07
N VAL A 110 17.89 10.74 12.88
CA VAL A 110 18.28 12.14 12.77
C VAL A 110 19.72 12.19 13.27
N SER A 111 20.68 12.22 12.36
CA SER A 111 22.06 12.57 12.70
C SER A 111 22.05 13.99 13.26
N ALA A 112 22.51 14.12 14.50
CA ALA A 112 22.63 15.39 15.24
C ALA A 112 23.60 16.37 14.58
#